data_AF-A0A1A6AF34-F1
#
_entry.id   AF-A0A1A6AF34-F1
#
_cell.length_a   1.000
_cell.length_b   1.000
_cell.length_c   1.000
_cell.angle_alpha   90.00
_cell.angle_beta   90.00
_cell.angle_gamma   90.00
#
_symmetry.space_group_name_H-M   'P 1'
#
loop_
_entity.id
_entity.type
_entity.pdbx_description
1 polymer ?
#
loop_
_entity_poly.entity_id
_entity_poly.type
_entity_poly.pdbx_seq_one_letter_code
_entity_poly.pdbx_strand_id
1 'polypeptide(L)'
;MFALLPALALLAVSASAQNTSSTVTERDIEGLEANFKQAQLVPQLISDFEPEALLSVSFGGQAISIGDKLDKDAVASSPELTVSPAPDHDLDAGALYTVLMADANAVGTDQNVTEQTRHWLVNGVSLSGDTAPYTVNYTGATTITDYAGPGPFEGTGSHRYVIAVYEQGSDFAAPANLSTSGVALGTWFLSGYVSESKLGDLLTANYFQVENGQATSTAEATTSVDSATLAAAASTTGASGSAASGASATSGSASGASGAGTSATSAAASASGSSGAGAASGAGKTGVAAGMIMGAVGVVGAVVGAAL
;
A
#
# COMPACT_ATOMS: atom_id res chain seq x y z
N MET A 1 32.15 66.05 -25.74
CA MET A 1 32.02 65.37 -24.44
C MET A 1 30.55 65.41 -24.04
N PHE A 2 29.75 64.46 -24.55
CA PHE A 2 28.39 64.19 -24.11
C PHE A 2 28.12 62.71 -24.36
N ALA A 3 27.73 62.01 -23.30
CA ALA A 3 27.60 60.57 -23.21
C ALA A 3 26.30 60.07 -23.87
N LEU A 4 26.38 58.97 -24.61
CA LEU A 4 25.23 58.12 -24.94
C LEU A 4 25.40 56.80 -24.20
N LEU A 5 24.48 56.51 -23.28
CA LEU A 5 24.30 55.19 -22.68
C LEU A 5 23.64 54.23 -23.70
N PRO A 6 24.06 52.96 -23.78
CA PRO A 6 23.21 51.91 -24.32
C PRO A 6 22.34 51.32 -23.20
N ALA A 7 21.03 51.31 -23.41
CA ALA A 7 20.05 50.64 -22.57
C ALA A 7 20.15 49.11 -22.78
N LEU A 8 20.47 48.38 -21.72
CA LEU A 8 20.48 46.91 -21.71
C LEU A 8 19.06 46.43 -21.42
N ALA A 9 18.35 45.95 -22.44
CA ALA A 9 17.05 45.30 -22.29
C ALA A 9 17.25 43.91 -21.70
N LEU A 10 16.80 43.71 -20.45
CA LEU A 10 16.79 42.43 -19.77
C LEU A 10 15.59 41.62 -20.27
N LEU A 11 15.84 40.59 -21.08
CA LEU A 11 14.82 39.58 -21.43
C LEU A 11 14.49 38.78 -20.16
N ALA A 12 13.29 38.98 -19.62
CA ALA A 12 12.73 38.11 -18.59
C ALA A 12 12.36 36.78 -19.24
N VAL A 13 13.19 35.76 -19.04
CA VAL A 13 12.83 34.36 -19.32
C VAL A 13 11.92 33.94 -18.18
N SER A 14 10.61 33.94 -18.43
CA SER A 14 9.63 33.31 -17.54
C SER A 14 9.87 31.81 -17.54
N ALA A 15 10.63 31.32 -16.57
CA ALA A 15 10.69 29.90 -16.25
C ALA A 15 9.30 29.50 -15.72
N SER A 16 8.47 28.89 -16.57
CA SER A 16 7.28 28.18 -16.10
C SER A 16 7.76 27.02 -15.23
N ALA A 17 7.59 27.14 -13.92
CA ALA A 17 7.71 26.01 -13.00
C ALA A 17 6.71 24.94 -13.45
N GLN A 18 7.22 23.84 -14.00
CA GLN A 18 6.41 22.65 -14.21
C GLN A 18 6.11 22.09 -12.83
N ASN A 19 4.91 22.39 -12.33
CA ASN A 19 4.34 21.75 -11.16
C ASN A 19 4.07 20.29 -11.56
N THR A 20 5.05 19.41 -11.38
CA THR A 20 4.87 17.96 -11.53
C THR A 20 4.00 17.48 -10.38
N SER A 21 2.68 17.57 -10.55
CA SER A 21 1.78 16.68 -9.86
C SER A 21 2.06 15.30 -10.45
N SER A 22 2.86 14.50 -9.74
CA SER A 22 3.27 13.17 -10.15
C SER A 22 2.06 12.25 -10.05
N THR A 23 1.17 12.29 -11.03
CA THR A 23 0.09 11.32 -11.15
C THR A 23 0.72 9.94 -11.33
N VAL A 24 0.38 9.01 -10.44
CA VAL A 24 0.76 7.60 -10.56
C VAL A 24 0.23 7.09 -11.89
N THR A 25 1.03 6.35 -12.64
CA THR A 25 0.60 5.74 -13.89
C THR A 25 0.41 4.24 -13.70
N GLU A 26 -0.38 3.60 -14.57
CA GLU A 26 -0.51 2.13 -14.61
C GLU A 26 0.85 1.43 -14.69
N ARG A 27 1.81 2.03 -15.41
CA ARG A 27 3.18 1.50 -15.52
C ARG A 27 3.93 1.48 -14.20
N ASP A 28 3.67 2.45 -13.32
CA ASP A 28 4.33 2.49 -12.02
C ASP A 28 3.79 1.35 -11.12
N ILE A 29 2.48 1.07 -11.22
CA ILE A 29 1.82 -0.06 -10.53
C ILE A 29 2.35 -1.40 -11.05
N GLU A 30 2.40 -1.59 -12.37
CA GLU A 30 2.99 -2.79 -12.99
C GLU A 30 4.47 -2.96 -12.60
N GLY A 31 5.21 -1.85 -12.57
CA GLY A 31 6.62 -1.84 -12.15
C GLY A 31 6.79 -2.25 -10.70
N LEU A 32 5.91 -1.79 -9.80
CA LEU A 32 5.89 -2.19 -8.40
C LEU A 32 5.65 -3.70 -8.24
N GLU A 33 4.63 -4.22 -8.92
CA GLU A 33 4.30 -5.65 -8.90
C GLU A 33 5.47 -6.51 -9.44
N ALA A 34 6.05 -6.11 -10.56
CA ALA A 34 7.19 -6.81 -11.17
C ALA A 34 8.42 -6.82 -10.24
N ASN A 35 8.70 -5.73 -9.53
CA ASN A 35 9.81 -5.66 -8.58
C ASN A 35 9.59 -6.62 -7.39
N PHE A 36 8.38 -6.70 -6.84
CA PHE A 36 8.07 -7.61 -5.73
C PHE A 36 8.19 -9.09 -6.13
N LYS A 37 7.78 -9.44 -7.36
CA LYS A 37 7.98 -10.78 -7.93
C LYS A 37 9.47 -11.08 -8.12
N GLN A 38 10.22 -10.14 -8.71
CA GLN A 38 11.65 -10.29 -8.97
C GLN A 38 12.47 -10.45 -7.68
N ALA A 39 12.05 -9.76 -6.63
CA ALA A 39 12.66 -9.85 -5.30
C ALA A 39 12.28 -11.13 -4.55
N GLN A 40 11.47 -12.03 -5.12
CA GLN A 40 10.91 -13.21 -4.45
C GLN A 40 10.18 -12.85 -3.14
N LEU A 41 9.50 -11.69 -3.10
CA LEU A 41 8.60 -11.32 -2.00
C LEU A 41 7.19 -11.86 -2.27
N VAL A 42 6.81 -11.96 -3.54
CA VAL A 42 5.59 -12.62 -4.02
C VAL A 42 5.99 -13.89 -4.78
N PRO A 43 5.41 -15.08 -4.49
CA PRO A 43 4.37 -15.35 -3.49
C PRO A 43 4.90 -15.69 -2.08
N GLN A 44 6.21 -15.58 -1.84
CA GLN A 44 6.85 -16.15 -0.65
C GLN A 44 6.38 -15.47 0.65
N LEU A 45 6.54 -14.15 0.74
CA LEU A 45 6.14 -13.36 1.91
C LEU A 45 4.66 -12.98 1.85
N ILE A 46 4.22 -12.56 0.67
CA ILE A 46 2.87 -12.08 0.37
C ILE A 46 2.34 -12.99 -0.74
N SER A 47 1.22 -13.67 -0.50
CA SER A 47 0.66 -14.67 -1.44
C SER A 47 0.32 -14.06 -2.79
N ASP A 48 -0.42 -12.95 -2.78
CA ASP A 48 -0.91 -12.23 -3.94
C ASP A 48 -0.74 -10.73 -3.69
N PHE A 49 -0.30 -9.98 -4.70
CA PHE A 49 -0.07 -8.55 -4.57
C PHE A 49 -0.56 -7.83 -5.83
N GLU A 50 -1.70 -7.16 -5.70
CA GLU A 50 -2.31 -6.31 -6.72
C GLU A 50 -2.32 -4.87 -6.17
N PRO A 51 -1.21 -4.12 -6.31
CA PRO A 51 -1.09 -2.81 -5.70
C PRO A 51 -2.11 -1.82 -6.27
N GLU A 52 -2.87 -1.18 -5.39
CA GLU A 52 -3.87 -0.16 -5.73
C GLU A 52 -3.34 1.27 -5.53
N ALA A 53 -2.16 1.38 -4.92
CA ALA A 53 -1.45 2.64 -4.72
C ALA A 53 0.08 2.44 -4.78
N LEU A 54 0.82 3.53 -4.87
CA LEU A 54 2.25 3.58 -4.65
C LEU A 54 2.58 4.10 -3.25
N LEU A 55 3.49 3.41 -2.57
CA LEU A 55 4.06 3.83 -1.30
C LEU A 55 5.39 4.55 -1.51
N SER A 56 5.40 5.85 -1.24
CA SER A 56 6.64 6.61 -1.15
C SER A 56 7.17 6.57 0.27
N VAL A 57 8.43 6.15 0.42
CA VAL A 57 9.11 6.02 1.70
C VAL A 57 10.30 6.98 1.72
N SER A 58 10.42 7.78 2.78
CA SER A 58 11.50 8.74 2.94
C SER A 58 12.18 8.60 4.30
N PHE A 59 13.51 8.49 4.31
CA PHE A 59 14.30 8.47 5.53
C PHE A 59 15.10 9.77 5.64
N GLY A 60 14.89 10.53 6.72
CA GLY A 60 15.61 11.80 6.93
C GLY A 60 15.43 12.82 5.80
N GLY A 61 14.29 12.78 5.09
CA GLY A 61 14.00 13.63 3.94
C GLY A 61 14.52 13.11 2.60
N GLN A 62 15.15 11.93 2.56
CA GLN A 62 15.57 11.27 1.32
C GLN A 62 14.59 10.16 0.95
N ALA A 63 13.88 10.35 -0.17
CA ALA A 63 13.03 9.32 -0.74
C ALA A 63 13.87 8.17 -1.29
N ILE A 64 13.43 6.94 -1.03
CA ILE A 64 14.07 5.73 -1.52
C ILE A 64 13.34 5.20 -2.76
N SER A 65 14.07 4.53 -3.63
CA SER A 65 13.49 3.73 -4.71
C SER A 65 13.28 2.29 -4.24
N ILE A 66 12.36 1.61 -4.90
CA ILE A 66 12.09 0.20 -4.62
C ILE A 66 13.34 -0.65 -4.83
N GLY A 67 13.67 -1.45 -3.83
CA GLY A 67 14.81 -2.36 -3.84
C GLY A 67 16.17 -1.70 -3.62
N ASP A 68 16.22 -0.41 -3.28
CA ASP A 68 17.48 0.28 -2.98
C ASP A 68 18.29 -0.42 -1.90
N LYS A 69 19.61 -0.42 -2.07
CA LYS A 69 20.56 -0.88 -1.06
C LYS A 69 20.95 0.30 -0.19
N LEU A 70 20.63 0.24 1.09
CA LEU A 70 20.80 1.34 2.03
C LEU A 70 21.74 0.93 3.17
N ASP A 71 22.49 1.92 3.66
CA ASP A 71 23.33 1.75 4.85
C ASP A 71 22.46 1.72 6.12
N LYS A 72 22.85 0.90 7.10
CA LYS A 72 22.15 0.74 8.39
C LYS A 72 21.85 2.10 9.06
N ASP A 73 22.80 3.03 9.01
CA ASP A 73 22.67 4.34 9.66
C ASP A 73 21.65 5.25 8.96
N ALA A 74 21.49 5.11 7.63
CA ALA A 74 20.54 5.90 6.86
C ALA A 74 19.08 5.55 7.19
N VAL A 75 18.85 4.31 7.63
CA VAL A 75 17.51 3.74 7.94
C VAL A 75 17.32 3.44 9.43
N ALA A 76 18.14 4.04 10.30
CA ALA A 76 18.07 3.82 11.74
C ALA A 76 16.81 4.42 12.39
N SER A 77 16.29 5.50 11.82
CA SER A 77 15.08 6.20 12.28
C SER A 77 13.86 5.81 11.44
N SER A 78 12.66 5.93 12.00
CA SER A 78 11.42 5.63 11.28
C SER A 78 11.23 6.50 10.04
N PRO A 79 10.69 5.96 8.94
CA PRO A 79 10.46 6.73 7.72
C PRO A 79 9.20 7.60 7.79
N GLU A 80 9.15 8.60 6.91
CA GLU A 80 7.92 9.26 6.51
C GLU A 80 7.28 8.49 5.35
N LEU A 81 5.96 8.30 5.42
CA LEU A 81 5.20 7.54 4.44
C LEU A 81 4.14 8.42 3.78
N THR A 82 4.07 8.34 2.46
CA THR A 82 2.96 8.90 1.69
C THR A 82 2.42 7.87 0.69
N VAL A 83 1.12 7.93 0.45
CA VAL A 83 0.38 7.00 -0.40
C VAL A 83 -0.22 7.77 -1.57
N SER A 84 0.07 7.31 -2.78
CA SER A 84 -0.51 7.87 -4.02
C SER A 84 -1.37 6.81 -4.69
N PRO A 85 -2.70 6.99 -4.78
CA PRO A 85 -3.58 6.01 -5.42
C PRO A 85 -3.26 5.83 -6.91
N ALA A 86 -3.59 4.67 -7.46
CA ALA A 86 -3.59 4.43 -8.90
C ALA A 86 -4.62 5.32 -9.62
N PRO A 87 -4.49 5.57 -10.95
CA PRO A 87 -5.35 6.46 -11.73
C PRO A 87 -6.87 6.28 -11.56
N ASP A 88 -7.31 5.04 -11.34
CA ASP A 88 -8.73 4.65 -11.27
C ASP A 88 -9.10 4.02 -9.91
N HIS A 89 -8.32 4.32 -8.86
CA HIS A 89 -8.57 3.83 -7.52
C HIS A 89 -8.76 4.99 -6.54
N ASP A 90 -9.93 5.02 -5.90
CA ASP A 90 -10.28 6.02 -4.89
C ASP A 90 -10.13 5.41 -3.50
N LEU A 91 -9.40 6.11 -2.62
CA LEU A 91 -9.27 5.70 -1.22
C LEU A 91 -10.46 6.21 -0.40
N ASP A 92 -11.00 5.36 0.45
CA ASP A 92 -12.04 5.78 1.41
C ASP A 92 -11.40 6.66 2.51
N ALA A 93 -11.92 7.88 2.65
CA ALA A 93 -11.51 8.85 3.67
C ALA A 93 -11.81 8.38 5.11
N GLY A 94 -12.73 7.42 5.29
CA GLY A 94 -13.05 6.80 6.57
C GLY A 94 -12.28 5.51 6.87
N ALA A 95 -11.53 4.98 5.90
CA ALA A 95 -10.81 3.73 6.08
C ALA A 95 -9.63 3.89 7.06
N LEU A 96 -9.39 2.81 7.79
CA LEU A 96 -8.23 2.67 8.66
C LEU A 96 -7.28 1.66 8.03
N TYR A 97 -6.00 1.85 8.30
CA TYR A 97 -4.94 1.03 7.73
C TYR A 97 -4.03 0.48 8.82
N THR A 98 -3.30 -0.57 8.46
CA THR A 98 -2.20 -1.12 9.24
C THR A 98 -0.91 -0.88 8.50
N VAL A 99 0.05 -0.23 9.15
CA VAL A 99 1.41 -0.05 8.66
C VAL A 99 2.31 -1.06 9.35
N LEU A 100 3.12 -1.77 8.58
CA LEU A 100 4.07 -2.71 9.13
C LEU A 100 5.39 -2.69 8.37
N MET A 101 6.44 -3.13 9.06
CA MET A 101 7.74 -3.44 8.46
C MET A 101 8.16 -4.84 8.86
N ALA A 102 8.47 -5.68 7.88
CA ALA A 102 8.93 -7.05 8.07
C ALA A 102 10.27 -7.28 7.36
N ASP A 103 11.21 -7.94 8.05
CA ASP A 103 12.44 -8.46 7.46
C ASP A 103 12.16 -9.85 6.88
N ALA A 104 12.20 -9.94 5.54
CA ALA A 104 12.02 -11.18 4.79
C ALA A 104 13.33 -11.92 4.53
N ASN A 105 14.41 -11.57 5.25
CA ASN A 105 15.75 -12.12 5.09
C ASN A 105 16.28 -11.96 3.65
N ALA A 106 17.39 -12.63 3.35
CA ALA A 106 17.97 -12.64 2.01
C ALA A 106 17.07 -13.35 0.99
N VAL A 107 17.21 -12.96 -0.28
CA VAL A 107 16.59 -13.63 -1.42
C VAL A 107 16.90 -15.13 -1.38
N GLY A 108 15.91 -15.98 -1.66
CA GLY A 108 16.00 -17.44 -1.55
C GLY A 108 15.55 -18.02 -0.20
N THR A 109 15.25 -17.19 0.80
CA THR A 109 14.68 -17.67 2.07
C THR A 109 13.24 -18.17 1.87
N ASP A 110 12.94 -19.38 2.36
CA ASP A 110 11.58 -19.93 2.37
C ASP A 110 10.80 -19.34 3.55
N GLN A 111 9.84 -18.47 3.21
CA GLN A 111 9.06 -17.68 4.15
C GLN A 111 7.90 -18.47 4.78
N ASN A 112 7.64 -19.71 4.33
CA ASN A 112 6.63 -20.59 4.93
C ASN A 112 7.13 -21.33 6.17
N VAL A 113 8.46 -21.49 6.27
CA VAL A 113 9.11 -22.18 7.39
C VAL A 113 10.02 -21.27 8.21
N THR A 114 10.44 -20.15 7.63
CA THR A 114 11.29 -19.16 8.30
C THR A 114 10.45 -17.97 8.72
N GLU A 115 10.39 -17.71 10.03
CA GLU A 115 9.73 -16.53 10.56
C GLU A 115 10.41 -15.25 10.08
N GLN A 116 9.61 -14.21 9.85
CA GLN A 116 10.09 -12.87 9.56
C GLN A 116 10.35 -12.11 10.86
N THR A 117 11.24 -11.12 10.82
CA THR A 117 11.38 -10.20 11.96
C THR A 117 10.43 -9.02 11.79
N ARG A 118 9.58 -8.77 12.80
CA ARG A 118 8.69 -7.61 12.85
C ARG A 118 9.46 -6.40 13.37
N HIS A 119 9.76 -5.47 12.46
CA HIS A 119 10.50 -4.24 12.74
C HIS A 119 9.59 -3.07 13.10
N TRP A 120 8.33 -3.11 12.67
CA TRP A 120 7.37 -2.06 12.95
C TRP A 120 5.95 -2.62 12.76
N LEU A 121 5.02 -2.24 13.63
CA LEU A 121 3.61 -2.57 13.47
C LEU A 121 2.74 -1.51 14.14
N VAL A 122 1.88 -0.88 13.35
CA VAL A 122 0.96 0.16 13.79
C VAL A 122 -0.42 -0.09 13.17
N ASN A 123 -1.43 -0.23 14.01
CA ASN A 123 -2.81 -0.44 13.59
C ASN A 123 -3.63 0.84 13.75
N GLY A 124 -4.65 1.02 12.91
CA GLY A 124 -5.60 2.12 13.03
C GLY A 124 -5.02 3.45 12.58
N VAL A 125 -4.09 3.44 11.61
CA VAL A 125 -3.63 4.69 10.99
C VAL A 125 -4.69 5.17 10.01
N SER A 126 -4.76 6.48 9.81
CA SER A 126 -5.59 7.08 8.76
C SER A 126 -4.71 7.72 7.70
N LEU A 127 -5.27 8.04 6.53
CA LEU A 127 -4.59 8.80 5.50
C LEU A 127 -5.12 10.24 5.53
N SER A 128 -4.22 11.22 5.49
CA SER A 128 -4.53 12.64 5.62
C SER A 128 -4.07 13.43 4.40
N GLY A 129 -4.83 14.47 4.06
CA GLY A 129 -4.58 15.33 2.90
C GLY A 129 -5.85 15.48 2.06
N ASP A 130 -5.99 16.64 1.40
CA ASP A 130 -7.13 16.91 0.53
C ASP A 130 -6.96 16.28 -0.86
N THR A 131 -5.70 16.07 -1.28
CA THR A 131 -5.32 15.51 -2.58
C THR A 131 -4.08 14.65 -2.43
N ALA A 132 -3.97 13.59 -3.25
CA ALA A 132 -2.77 12.76 -3.30
C ALA A 132 -1.49 13.58 -3.61
N PRO A 133 -0.31 13.19 -3.09
CA PRO A 133 -0.10 12.05 -2.19
C PRO A 133 -0.67 12.29 -0.78
N TYR A 134 -1.29 11.26 -0.19
CA TYR A 134 -1.82 11.31 1.17
C TYR A 134 -0.74 10.95 2.17
N THR A 135 -0.63 11.72 3.26
CA THR A 135 0.32 11.45 4.34
C THR A 135 -0.30 10.50 5.35
N VAL A 136 0.46 9.47 5.76
CA VAL A 136 0.03 8.56 6.82
C VAL A 136 -0.06 9.31 8.15
N ASN A 137 -1.24 9.26 8.77
CA ASN A 137 -1.54 9.91 10.03
C ASN A 137 -1.67 8.86 11.15
N TYR A 138 -0.79 8.99 12.15
CA TYR A 138 -0.72 8.06 13.29
C TYR A 138 -1.57 8.51 14.49
N THR A 139 -2.37 9.58 14.36
CA THR A 139 -3.18 10.09 15.48
C THR A 139 -4.29 9.11 15.82
N GLY A 140 -4.32 8.64 17.07
CA GLY A 140 -5.28 7.62 17.50
C GLY A 140 -4.92 6.18 17.09
N ALA A 141 -3.82 6.00 16.36
CA ALA A 141 -3.30 4.69 16.01
C ALA A 141 -2.66 4.00 17.22
N THR A 142 -2.60 2.67 17.19
CA THR A 142 -1.93 1.87 18.21
C THR A 142 -0.61 1.36 17.66
N THR A 143 0.50 1.94 18.11
CA THR A 143 1.85 1.45 17.80
C THR A 143 2.14 0.22 18.65
N ILE A 144 1.95 -0.96 18.06
CA ILE A 144 2.14 -2.26 18.73
C ILE A 144 3.61 -2.55 18.88
N THR A 145 4.37 -2.42 17.81
CA THR A 145 5.84 -2.53 17.83
C THR A 145 6.40 -1.24 17.28
N ASP A 146 7.18 -0.53 18.10
CA ASP A 146 7.89 0.68 17.68
C ASP A 146 8.88 0.36 16.57
N TYR A 147 9.14 1.35 15.71
CA TYR A 147 10.11 1.19 14.63
C TYR A 147 11.48 0.85 15.20
N ALA A 148 12.02 -0.28 14.76
CA ALA A 148 13.38 -0.70 15.00
C ALA A 148 14.13 -0.75 13.67
N GLY A 149 15.19 0.03 13.53
CA GLY A 149 15.99 0.06 12.31
C GLY A 149 16.56 -1.32 11.94
N PRO A 150 16.83 -1.56 10.64
CA PRO A 150 17.48 -2.76 10.14
C PRO A 150 18.74 -3.15 10.91
N GLY A 151 18.98 -4.45 11.06
CA GLY A 151 20.14 -4.96 11.77
C GLY A 151 20.49 -6.39 11.40
N PRO A 152 20.68 -6.70 10.10
CA PRO A 152 21.06 -8.04 9.69
C PRO A 152 22.39 -8.42 10.35
N PHE A 153 22.51 -9.70 10.71
CA PHE A 153 23.76 -10.22 11.25
C PHE A 153 24.85 -10.21 10.19
N GLU A 154 26.11 -10.11 10.62
CA GLU A 154 27.22 -10.09 9.68
C GLU A 154 27.26 -11.39 8.86
N GLY A 155 27.36 -11.26 7.54
CA GLY A 155 27.54 -12.39 6.63
C GLY A 155 26.27 -13.19 6.29
N THR A 156 25.08 -12.75 6.73
CA THR A 156 23.78 -13.33 6.32
C THR A 156 23.31 -12.84 4.95
N GLY A 157 24.06 -11.93 4.34
CA GLY A 157 23.75 -11.33 3.05
C GLY A 157 22.78 -10.15 3.17
N SER A 158 22.28 -9.70 2.03
CA SER A 158 21.40 -8.54 1.94
C SER A 158 19.96 -8.92 2.29
N HIS A 159 19.46 -8.43 3.43
CA HIS A 159 18.11 -8.67 3.90
C HIS A 159 17.11 -7.72 3.23
N ARG A 160 15.91 -8.22 2.92
CA ARG A 160 14.82 -7.44 2.30
C ARG A 160 13.86 -6.95 3.38
N TYR A 161 13.80 -5.64 3.58
CA TYR A 161 12.91 -4.99 4.53
C TYR A 161 11.69 -4.45 3.78
N VAL A 162 10.53 -5.04 4.01
CA VAL A 162 9.28 -4.69 3.35
C VAL A 162 8.45 -3.81 4.27
N ILE A 163 8.12 -2.60 3.82
CA ILE A 163 7.14 -1.72 4.45
C ILE A 163 5.83 -1.86 3.67
N ALA A 164 4.76 -2.20 4.36
CA ALA A 164 3.47 -2.48 3.76
C ALA A 164 2.35 -1.70 4.47
N VAL A 165 1.33 -1.36 3.70
CA VAL A 165 0.10 -0.70 4.17
C VAL A 165 -1.08 -1.58 3.77
N TYR A 166 -1.75 -2.17 4.76
CA TYR A 166 -2.94 -2.99 4.57
C TYR A 166 -4.19 -2.20 4.96
N GLU A 167 -5.28 -2.37 4.23
CA GLU A 167 -6.58 -1.85 4.65
C GLU A 167 -7.16 -2.70 5.81
N GLN A 168 -7.78 -2.03 6.79
CA GLN A 168 -8.50 -2.71 7.86
C GLN A 168 -9.97 -2.86 7.48
N GLY A 169 -10.39 -4.11 7.25
CA GLY A 169 -11.80 -4.43 7.06
C GLY A 169 -12.66 -4.14 8.30
N SER A 170 -13.97 -4.09 8.11
CA SER A 170 -14.93 -3.79 9.19
C SER A 170 -14.89 -4.78 10.37
N ASP A 171 -14.39 -5.99 10.15
CA ASP A 171 -14.25 -7.04 11.16
C ASP A 171 -12.79 -7.27 11.59
N PHE A 172 -11.91 -6.31 11.27
CA PHE A 172 -10.53 -6.28 11.72
C PHE A 172 -10.44 -6.39 13.25
N ALA A 173 -9.57 -7.28 13.72
CA ALA A 173 -9.31 -7.45 15.15
C ALA A 173 -7.87 -7.93 15.39
N ALA A 174 -7.03 -7.07 15.96
CA ALA A 174 -5.66 -7.44 16.25
C ALA A 174 -5.57 -8.67 17.20
N PRO A 175 -4.70 -9.66 16.93
CA PRO A 175 -4.44 -10.79 17.80
C PRO A 175 -4.07 -10.37 19.22
N ALA A 176 -4.44 -11.15 20.22
CA ALA A 176 -4.28 -10.77 21.62
C ALA A 176 -2.82 -10.40 21.98
N ASN A 177 -1.84 -11.13 21.44
CA ASN A 177 -0.41 -10.89 21.64
C ASN A 177 0.15 -9.68 20.88
N LEU A 178 -0.61 -9.12 19.94
CA LEU A 178 -0.25 -7.97 19.10
C LEU A 178 -1.37 -6.92 19.08
N SER A 179 -2.06 -6.74 20.21
CA SER A 179 -3.19 -5.80 20.34
C SER A 179 -2.88 -4.57 21.19
N THR A 180 -1.75 -4.57 21.90
CA THR A 180 -1.35 -3.51 22.83
C THR A 180 -0.07 -2.82 22.37
N SER A 181 0.11 -1.57 22.78
CA SER A 181 1.34 -0.83 22.49
C SER A 181 2.55 -1.34 23.28
N GLY A 182 3.75 -1.21 22.70
CA GLY A 182 5.02 -1.51 23.36
C GLY A 182 5.44 -2.98 23.34
N VAL A 183 4.88 -3.79 22.44
CA VAL A 183 5.37 -5.14 22.14
C VAL A 183 6.73 -5.02 21.48
N ALA A 184 7.74 -5.62 22.10
CA ALA A 184 9.12 -5.59 21.61
C ALA A 184 9.25 -6.17 20.19
N LEU A 185 10.36 -5.82 19.54
CA LEU A 185 10.85 -6.48 18.33
C LEU A 185 10.83 -8.00 18.54
N GLY A 186 10.32 -8.73 17.55
CA GLY A 186 10.28 -10.19 17.60
C GLY A 186 9.95 -10.79 16.25
N THR A 187 9.95 -12.11 16.18
CA THR A 187 9.62 -12.84 14.96
C THR A 187 8.12 -13.13 14.86
N TRP A 188 7.66 -13.40 13.63
CA TRP A 188 6.27 -13.76 13.32
C TRP A 188 6.16 -14.36 11.92
N PHE A 189 4.98 -14.93 11.62
CA PHE A 189 4.55 -15.15 10.25
C PHE A 189 3.58 -14.04 9.85
N LEU A 190 3.98 -13.22 8.86
CA LEU A 190 3.15 -12.12 8.37
C LEU A 190 1.77 -12.63 7.90
N SER A 191 1.75 -13.74 7.16
CA SER A 191 0.51 -14.38 6.68
C SER A 191 -0.41 -14.81 7.82
N GLY A 192 0.16 -15.26 8.94
CA GLY A 192 -0.58 -15.59 10.16
C GLY A 192 -1.27 -14.37 10.76
N TYR A 193 -0.54 -13.25 10.86
CA TYR A 193 -1.11 -12.00 11.35
C TYR A 193 -2.22 -11.47 10.44
N VAL A 194 -1.99 -11.43 9.12
CA VAL A 194 -3.00 -10.99 8.13
C VAL A 194 -4.28 -11.82 8.26
N SER A 195 -4.15 -13.14 8.34
CA SER A 195 -5.28 -14.06 8.45
C SER A 195 -6.02 -13.95 9.78
N GLU A 196 -5.30 -13.91 10.91
CA GLU A 196 -5.91 -13.87 12.25
C GLU A 196 -6.56 -12.51 12.52
N SER A 197 -5.93 -11.43 12.05
CA SER A 197 -6.46 -10.07 12.22
C SER A 197 -7.54 -9.70 11.23
N LYS A 198 -7.72 -10.52 10.19
CA LYS A 198 -8.61 -10.25 9.05
C LYS A 198 -8.28 -8.91 8.40
N LEU A 199 -7.00 -8.69 8.16
CA LEU A 199 -6.60 -7.59 7.29
C LEU A 199 -7.20 -7.83 5.91
N GLY A 200 -7.64 -6.73 5.30
CA GLY A 200 -8.09 -6.74 3.92
C GLY A 200 -6.91 -6.81 2.97
N ASP A 201 -7.10 -6.25 1.79
CA ASP A 201 -6.12 -6.32 0.73
C ASP A 201 -4.89 -5.45 1.05
N LEU A 202 -3.75 -5.86 0.49
CA LEU A 202 -2.51 -5.10 0.56
C LEU A 202 -2.60 -3.91 -0.39
N LEU A 203 -3.01 -2.75 0.13
CA LEU A 203 -3.15 -1.52 -0.64
C LEU A 203 -1.86 -1.17 -1.40
N THR A 204 -0.73 -1.16 -0.69
CA THR A 204 0.57 -0.85 -1.27
C THR A 204 1.73 -1.26 -0.38
N ALA A 205 2.91 -1.39 -0.96
CA ALA A 205 4.14 -1.68 -0.26
C ALA A 205 5.36 -1.07 -0.97
N ASN A 206 6.46 -0.98 -0.24
CA ASN A 206 7.77 -0.67 -0.77
C ASN A 206 8.79 -1.53 0.00
N TYR A 207 9.96 -1.79 -0.58
CA TYR A 207 11.01 -2.50 0.12
C TYR A 207 12.38 -1.92 -0.20
N PHE A 208 13.31 -2.14 0.70
CA PHE A 208 14.71 -1.81 0.52
C PHE A 208 15.56 -2.93 1.11
N GLN A 209 16.87 -2.84 0.88
CA GLN A 209 17.83 -3.88 1.22
C GLN A 209 18.93 -3.32 2.11
N VAL A 210 19.30 -4.07 3.15
CA VAL A 210 20.46 -3.74 4.01
C VAL A 210 21.31 -4.99 4.16
N GLU A 211 22.62 -4.83 4.05
CA GLU A 211 23.60 -5.89 4.28
C GLU A 211 24.57 -5.45 5.37
N ASN A 212 25.07 -6.40 6.16
CA ASN A 212 26.12 -6.18 7.13
C ASN A 212 27.30 -7.13 6.82
N GLY A 213 28.46 -6.55 6.51
CA GLY A 213 29.62 -7.31 6.04
C GLY A 213 29.48 -7.82 4.61
N GLN A 214 30.24 -8.86 4.26
CA GLN A 214 30.07 -9.60 3.01
C GLN A 214 29.33 -10.90 3.26
N ALA A 215 28.33 -11.21 2.43
CA ALA A 215 27.65 -12.49 2.44
C ALA A 215 28.64 -13.68 2.45
N THR A 216 28.49 -14.57 3.43
CA THR A 216 29.27 -15.82 3.53
C THR A 216 28.68 -16.96 2.70
N SER A 217 27.52 -16.71 2.09
CA SER A 217 26.79 -17.64 1.22
C SER A 217 26.41 -16.92 -0.08
N THR A 218 26.40 -17.65 -1.19
CA THR A 218 26.01 -17.10 -2.50
C THR A 218 24.50 -16.86 -2.53
N ALA A 219 24.08 -15.60 -2.60
CA ALA A 219 22.68 -15.24 -2.84
C ALA A 219 22.22 -15.77 -4.20
N GLU A 220 20.96 -16.22 -4.29
CA GLU A 220 20.39 -16.62 -5.58
C GLU A 220 20.36 -15.44 -6.56
N ALA A 221 20.67 -15.72 -7.83
CA ALA A 221 20.72 -14.69 -8.85
C ALA A 221 19.31 -14.15 -9.14
N THR A 222 19.11 -12.87 -8.89
CA THR A 222 17.94 -12.13 -9.39
C THR A 222 18.28 -11.44 -10.71
N THR A 223 17.35 -11.45 -11.66
CA THR A 223 17.45 -10.68 -12.88
C THR A 223 17.01 -9.24 -12.59
N SER A 224 17.68 -8.24 -13.14
CA SER A 224 17.21 -6.85 -13.03
C SER A 224 15.94 -6.64 -13.85
N VAL A 225 14.96 -5.89 -13.35
CA VAL A 225 13.85 -5.40 -14.17
C VAL A 225 14.42 -4.40 -15.17
N ASP A 226 14.40 -4.76 -16.45
CA ASP A 226 14.96 -3.94 -17.51
C ASP A 226 13.92 -2.92 -17.97
N SER A 227 13.93 -1.73 -17.35
CA SER A 227 13.02 -0.63 -17.66
C SER A 227 13.05 -0.20 -19.14
N ALA A 228 14.09 -0.58 -19.89
CA ALA A 228 14.21 -0.33 -21.33
C ALA A 228 13.29 -1.23 -22.19
N THR A 229 12.96 -2.44 -21.72
CA THR A 229 12.03 -3.33 -22.44
C THR A 229 10.57 -2.87 -22.34
N LEU A 230 10.23 -2.16 -21.26
CA LEU A 230 8.94 -1.48 -21.09
C LEU A 230 8.80 -0.28 -22.05
N ALA A 231 9.90 0.43 -22.35
CA ALA A 231 9.94 1.50 -23.34
C ALA A 231 9.86 0.98 -24.80
N ALA A 232 10.37 -0.22 -25.08
CA ALA A 232 10.38 -0.79 -26.43
C ALA A 232 8.99 -1.24 -26.91
N ALA A 233 8.13 -1.75 -26.02
CA ALA A 233 6.73 -2.09 -26.36
C ALA A 233 5.93 -0.85 -26.81
N ALA A 234 6.24 0.34 -26.29
CA ALA A 234 5.62 1.59 -26.70
C ALA A 234 6.04 2.07 -28.10
N SER A 235 7.14 1.56 -28.66
CA SER A 235 7.67 1.99 -29.96
C SER A 235 7.14 1.21 -31.17
N THR A 236 6.34 0.14 -30.97
CA THR A 236 5.80 -0.69 -32.07
C THR A 236 4.37 -0.35 -32.50
N THR A 237 3.70 0.61 -31.87
CA THR A 237 2.35 1.08 -32.29
C THR A 237 2.39 2.48 -32.94
N GLY A 238 3.57 3.02 -33.22
CA GLY A 238 3.74 4.41 -33.68
C GLY A 238 4.53 4.57 -34.98
N ALA A 239 4.24 3.81 -36.05
CA ALA A 239 4.80 4.11 -37.37
C ALA A 239 4.02 3.48 -38.55
N SER A 240 2.97 4.16 -39.00
CA SER A 240 2.66 4.23 -40.43
C SER A 240 2.04 5.59 -40.73
N GLY A 241 2.91 6.53 -41.10
CA GLY A 241 2.57 7.90 -41.49
C GLY A 241 2.05 8.01 -42.93
N SER A 242 1.01 8.82 -43.08
CA SER A 242 0.84 9.97 -43.98
C SER A 242 1.46 9.98 -45.40
N ALA A 243 0.59 10.13 -46.41
CA ALA A 243 0.58 11.16 -47.48
C ALA A 243 -0.49 10.74 -48.53
N ALA A 244 -1.25 11.59 -49.22
CA ALA A 244 -0.91 12.86 -49.84
C ALA A 244 -2.16 13.72 -50.17
N SER A 245 -1.88 14.98 -50.48
CA SER A 245 -2.74 16.09 -50.87
C SER A 245 -3.34 16.00 -52.29
N GLY A 246 -4.45 16.71 -52.53
CA GLY A 246 -4.96 17.01 -53.87
C GLY A 246 -6.29 17.75 -53.88
N ALA A 247 -6.26 19.05 -54.12
CA ALA A 247 -7.44 19.89 -54.31
C ALA A 247 -7.99 19.79 -55.75
N SER A 248 -9.31 19.78 -55.94
CA SER A 248 -9.98 20.43 -57.09
C SER A 248 -11.49 20.55 -56.86
N ALA A 249 -12.03 21.67 -57.33
CA ALA A 249 -13.41 22.11 -57.22
C ALA A 249 -14.37 21.33 -58.14
N THR A 250 -15.68 21.36 -57.85
CA THR A 250 -16.75 21.91 -58.75
C THR A 250 -18.17 21.45 -58.34
N SER A 251 -19.06 22.45 -58.29
CA SER A 251 -20.54 22.51 -58.35
C SER A 251 -21.44 21.27 -58.25
N GLY A 252 -22.59 21.45 -57.59
CA GLY A 252 -23.82 20.71 -57.90
C GLY A 252 -24.97 20.93 -56.92
N SER A 253 -25.92 21.80 -57.27
CA SER A 253 -27.17 22.09 -56.56
C SER A 253 -28.18 20.92 -56.56
N ALA A 254 -29.03 20.84 -55.52
CA ALA A 254 -30.47 20.43 -55.49
C ALA A 254 -30.84 20.00 -54.05
N SER A 255 -31.70 20.67 -53.26
CA SER A 255 -33.14 20.98 -53.35
C SER A 255 -34.08 19.85 -52.91
N GLY A 256 -34.95 20.15 -51.93
CA GLY A 256 -36.16 19.40 -51.53
C GLY A 256 -35.92 18.21 -50.58
N ALA A 257 -36.83 17.75 -49.73
CA ALA A 257 -38.18 18.15 -49.30
C ALA A 257 -38.52 17.21 -48.11
N SER A 258 -38.87 17.71 -46.92
CA SER A 258 -40.21 17.66 -46.30
C SER A 258 -40.92 16.29 -46.20
N GLY A 259 -41.38 15.96 -44.99
CA GLY A 259 -42.37 14.92 -44.67
C GLY A 259 -42.02 14.24 -43.33
N ALA A 260 -42.54 14.66 -42.17
CA ALA A 260 -43.93 14.60 -41.68
C ALA A 260 -44.54 13.19 -41.69
N GLY A 261 -44.94 12.69 -40.50
CA GLY A 261 -45.73 11.48 -40.31
C GLY A 261 -45.34 10.73 -39.02
N THR A 262 -45.80 11.18 -37.85
CA THR A 262 -46.96 10.62 -37.10
C THR A 262 -46.73 9.25 -36.43
N SER A 263 -46.50 9.34 -35.12
CA SER A 263 -47.21 8.65 -34.01
C SER A 263 -48.10 7.43 -34.32
N ALA A 264 -47.86 6.35 -33.56
CA ALA A 264 -48.89 5.55 -32.89
C ALA A 264 -48.22 4.71 -31.77
N THR A 265 -48.56 4.92 -30.48
CA THR A 265 -49.49 4.09 -29.67
C THR A 265 -49.05 2.61 -29.57
N SER A 266 -48.93 1.97 -28.41
CA SER A 266 -49.84 1.98 -27.26
C SER A 266 -49.30 1.10 -26.11
N ALA A 267 -49.74 1.45 -24.89
CA ALA A 267 -50.16 0.59 -23.77
C ALA A 267 -49.20 -0.51 -23.25
N ALA A 268 -48.66 -0.39 -22.04
CA ALA A 268 -49.32 -0.55 -20.73
C ALA A 268 -49.71 -2.00 -20.40
N ALA A 269 -49.08 -2.56 -19.37
CA ALA A 269 -49.76 -3.32 -18.32
C ALA A 269 -48.82 -3.52 -17.12
N SER A 270 -49.27 -3.02 -15.98
CA SER A 270 -48.77 -3.21 -14.62
C SER A 270 -49.63 -4.25 -13.89
N ALA A 271 -49.04 -4.96 -12.93
CA ALA A 271 -49.66 -5.55 -11.73
C ALA A 271 -48.49 -6.00 -10.82
N SER A 272 -48.23 -5.57 -9.58
CA SER A 272 -48.98 -5.21 -8.36
C SER A 272 -49.50 -6.37 -7.50
N GLY A 273 -48.92 -6.51 -6.30
CA GLY A 273 -49.52 -7.01 -5.05
C GLY A 273 -49.49 -8.54 -4.83
N SER A 274 -49.36 -9.08 -3.61
CA SER A 274 -49.33 -8.48 -2.27
C SER A 274 -48.93 -9.50 -1.19
N SER A 275 -48.46 -8.97 -0.05
CA SER A 275 -48.78 -9.33 1.36
C SER A 275 -48.58 -10.75 1.90
N GLY A 276 -47.92 -10.83 3.06
CA GLY A 276 -48.10 -11.93 4.02
C GLY A 276 -47.20 -11.83 5.26
N ALA A 277 -47.69 -11.18 6.31
CA ALA A 277 -47.10 -11.13 7.65
C ALA A 277 -47.38 -12.42 8.45
N GLY A 278 -46.51 -12.76 9.40
CA GLY A 278 -46.76 -13.81 10.40
C GLY A 278 -45.74 -13.77 11.54
N ALA A 279 -46.20 -13.32 12.71
CA ALA A 279 -45.48 -13.31 13.99
C ALA A 279 -45.98 -14.43 14.91
N ALA A 280 -45.09 -15.02 15.72
CA ALA A 280 -45.33 -15.67 17.03
C ALA A 280 -43.95 -16.02 17.63
N SER A 281 -43.47 -15.48 18.76
CA SER A 281 -43.89 -15.60 20.17
C SER A 281 -43.89 -17.04 20.70
N GLY A 282 -43.02 -17.32 21.67
CA GLY A 282 -43.05 -18.53 22.49
C GLY A 282 -41.93 -18.56 23.54
N ALA A 283 -42.28 -18.30 24.80
CA ALA A 283 -41.40 -18.16 25.95
C ALA A 283 -41.22 -19.45 26.78
N GLY A 284 -40.07 -19.55 27.45
CA GLY A 284 -39.92 -20.11 28.82
C GLY A 284 -39.54 -21.58 28.95
N LYS A 285 -38.44 -21.88 29.67
CA LYS A 285 -38.41 -22.09 31.14
C LYS A 285 -37.09 -22.75 31.62
N THR A 286 -36.55 -22.19 32.71
CA THR A 286 -35.90 -22.82 33.89
C THR A 286 -34.81 -23.90 33.74
N GLY A 287 -33.67 -23.65 34.39
CA GLY A 287 -32.69 -24.69 34.77
C GLY A 287 -31.57 -24.14 35.65
N VAL A 288 -31.76 -24.19 36.96
CA VAL A 288 -30.77 -23.92 38.01
C VAL A 288 -29.82 -25.12 38.10
N ALA A 289 -28.50 -24.90 38.15
CA ALA A 289 -27.58 -25.86 38.74
C ALA A 289 -26.36 -25.16 39.35
N ALA A 290 -26.35 -25.15 40.68
CA ALA A 290 -25.23 -24.78 41.52
C ALA A 290 -24.16 -25.88 41.50
N GLY A 291 -22.89 -25.47 41.62
CA GLY A 291 -21.76 -26.36 41.85
C GLY A 291 -20.67 -25.65 42.64
N MET A 292 -20.82 -25.64 43.97
CA MET A 292 -19.77 -25.33 44.95
C MET A 292 -18.74 -26.47 45.00
N ILE A 293 -17.45 -26.15 44.95
CA ILE A 293 -16.33 -26.81 45.67
C ILE A 293 -15.33 -25.68 45.95
N MET A 294 -15.24 -25.02 47.11
CA MET A 294 -14.74 -25.44 48.44
C MET A 294 -13.33 -26.05 48.43
N GLY A 295 -12.31 -25.26 48.79
CA GLY A 295 -10.95 -25.75 49.02
C GLY A 295 -9.94 -24.68 49.47
N ALA A 296 -9.94 -24.41 50.79
CA ALA A 296 -8.82 -23.99 51.67
C ALA A 296 -7.79 -22.95 51.16
N VAL A 297 -7.73 -21.73 51.71
CA VAL A 297 -7.06 -21.37 52.99
C VAL A 297 -5.62 -21.87 53.10
N GLY A 298 -4.68 -20.94 52.97
CA GLY A 298 -3.26 -21.11 53.31
C GLY A 298 -2.60 -19.74 53.51
N VAL A 299 -2.84 -19.13 54.67
CA VAL A 299 -2.08 -17.98 55.19
C VAL A 299 -0.92 -18.52 56.03
N VAL A 300 0.33 -18.25 55.60
CA VAL A 300 1.57 -18.12 56.39
C VAL A 300 2.50 -17.29 55.49
N GLY A 301 3.14 -16.19 55.84
CA GLY A 301 3.69 -15.72 57.11
C GLY A 301 5.10 -15.20 56.80
N ALA A 302 5.34 -13.91 57.04
CA ALA A 302 6.53 -13.14 56.71
C ALA A 302 7.80 -13.49 57.51
N VAL A 303 9.00 -13.24 56.95
CA VAL A 303 10.26 -12.85 57.64
C VAL A 303 11.18 -12.18 56.59
N VAL A 304 11.38 -10.86 56.57
CA VAL A 304 12.49 -10.06 57.16
C VAL A 304 13.90 -10.56 56.82
N GLY A 305 14.74 -9.68 56.22
CA GLY A 305 16.17 -9.90 56.10
C GLY A 305 16.89 -8.76 55.38
N ALA A 306 17.29 -7.74 56.15
CA ALA A 306 18.18 -6.66 55.72
C ALA A 306 19.67 -7.09 55.80
N ALA A 307 20.50 -6.33 55.09
CA ALA A 307 21.96 -6.17 55.21
C ALA A 307 22.87 -7.26 54.61
N LEU A 308 23.52 -6.89 53.50
CA LEU A 308 24.96 -6.59 53.44
C LEU A 308 25.25 -5.68 52.24
#